data_AF-A0A0B1SAR7-F1
#
_entry.id   AF-A0A0B1SAR7-F1
#
_cell.length_a   1.000
_cell.length_b   1.000
_cell.length_c   1.000
_cell.angle_alpha   90.00
_cell.angle_beta   90.00
_cell.angle_gamma   90.00
#
_symmetry.space_group_name_H-M   'P 1'
#
loop_
_entity.id
_entity.type
_entity.pdbx_description
1 polymer ?
#
loop_
_entity_poly.entity_id
_entity_poly.type
_entity_poly.pdbx_seq_one_letter_code
_entity_poly.pdbx_strand_id
1 'polypeptide(L)'
;MMWDFCGLRPETIHQLLFLFSDRGTPDGYRFMNGYGSHAYKMANANGDQFYVKFHFHIMTFEEAEKWPMNPFDLTKVWPHSEFPLIPVGKLVLNRNPKNYFAEVEQAAFSPSHVIPGIDFSPDKMLQGRLFSYPDTHFHRLGPNFMQIPVNCPYRSRPHNVQRDGLACFD
;
A
#
# COMPACT_ATOMS: atom_id res chain seq x y z
N MET A 1 -0.85 20.92 -19.70
CA MET A 1 -0.04 20.08 -18.81
C MET A 1 -0.61 18.67 -18.66
N MET A 2 -1.83 18.48 -18.13
CA MET A 2 -2.39 17.13 -17.92
C MET A 2 -2.48 16.28 -19.19
N TRP A 3 -3.18 16.76 -20.22
CA TRP A 3 -3.39 15.99 -21.46
C TRP A 3 -2.13 15.80 -22.31
N ASP A 4 -1.14 16.67 -22.15
CA ASP A 4 0.17 16.53 -22.80
C ASP A 4 0.90 15.30 -22.24
N PHE A 5 1.02 15.22 -20.90
CA PHE A 5 1.60 14.04 -20.25
C PHE A 5 0.82 12.75 -20.56
N CYS A 6 -0.50 12.76 -20.38
CA CYS A 6 -1.34 11.58 -20.59
C CYS A 6 -1.37 11.15 -22.07
N GLY A 7 -1.35 12.09 -23.01
CA GLY A 7 -1.29 11.80 -24.45
C GLY A 7 0.04 11.19 -24.89
N LEU A 8 1.15 11.58 -24.22
CA LEU A 8 2.48 11.03 -24.49
C LEU A 8 2.76 9.70 -23.77
N ARG A 9 2.00 9.37 -22.72
CA ARG A 9 2.18 8.17 -21.87
C ARG A 9 0.95 7.26 -21.93
N PRO A 10 0.79 6.44 -22.99
CA PRO A 10 -0.42 5.65 -23.21
C PRO A 10 -0.66 4.58 -22.13
N GLU A 11 0.34 4.20 -21.34
CA GLU A 11 0.16 3.30 -20.18
C GLU A 11 -0.82 3.86 -19.13
N THR A 12 -1.09 5.17 -19.15
CA THR A 12 -2.04 5.82 -18.25
C THR A 12 -3.51 5.56 -18.60
N ILE A 13 -3.81 5.12 -19.83
CA ILE A 13 -5.18 5.05 -20.37
C ILE A 13 -6.08 4.19 -19.50
N HIS A 14 -5.60 3.03 -19.02
CA HIS A 14 -6.44 2.14 -18.21
C HIS A 14 -6.94 2.85 -16.95
N GLN A 15 -6.05 3.54 -16.21
CA GLN A 15 -6.44 4.28 -15.01
C GLN A 15 -7.24 5.56 -15.34
N LEU A 16 -6.95 6.22 -16.46
CA LEU A 16 -7.73 7.38 -16.89
C LEU A 16 -9.19 7.01 -17.18
N LEU A 17 -9.44 5.85 -17.81
CA LEU A 17 -10.80 5.37 -18.02
C LEU A 17 -11.55 5.16 -16.70
N PHE A 18 -10.89 4.63 -15.66
CA PHE A 18 -11.47 4.55 -14.33
C PHE A 18 -11.74 5.94 -13.73
N LEU A 19 -10.78 6.85 -13.83
CA LEU A 19 -10.88 8.21 -13.29
C LEU A 19 -12.02 9.01 -13.92
N PHE A 20 -12.25 8.86 -15.23
CA PHE A 20 -13.31 9.56 -15.96
C PHE A 20 -14.64 8.78 -16.03
N SER A 21 -14.73 7.64 -15.36
CA SER A 21 -16.01 6.96 -15.11
C SER A 21 -16.73 7.52 -13.89
N ASP A 22 -17.96 7.07 -13.63
CA ASP A 22 -18.72 7.45 -12.42
C ASP A 22 -17.98 7.13 -11.10
N ARG A 23 -17.01 6.20 -11.13
CA ARG A 23 -16.16 5.90 -9.97
C ARG A 23 -15.16 7.00 -9.63
N GLY A 24 -14.93 7.97 -10.52
CA GLY A 24 -14.05 9.12 -10.29
C GLY A 24 -14.59 10.12 -9.27
N THR A 25 -15.91 10.13 -9.06
CA THR A 25 -16.61 11.02 -8.13
C THR A 25 -17.50 10.21 -7.17
N PRO A 26 -16.92 9.47 -6.22
CA PRO A 26 -17.71 8.64 -5.30
C PRO A 26 -18.55 9.50 -4.34
N ASP A 27 -19.68 8.96 -3.88
CA ASP A 27 -20.49 9.54 -2.80
C ASP A 27 -19.78 9.38 -1.44
N GLY A 28 -18.76 10.19 -1.21
CA GLY A 28 -17.91 10.11 -0.02
C GLY A 28 -17.14 8.79 0.12
N TYR A 29 -16.42 8.64 1.23
CA TYR A 29 -15.48 7.52 1.43
C TYR A 29 -16.15 6.19 1.80
N ARG A 30 -17.45 6.19 2.10
CA ARG A 30 -18.19 5.00 2.59
C ARG A 30 -18.68 4.09 1.46
N PHE A 31 -18.80 4.62 0.25
CA PHE A 31 -19.38 3.94 -0.91
C PHE A 31 -18.34 3.73 -2.02
N MET A 32 -17.10 3.43 -1.62
CA MET A 32 -15.98 3.10 -2.51
C MET A 32 -15.22 1.86 -2.02
N ASN A 33 -14.60 1.13 -2.94
CA ASN A 33 -13.72 0.00 -2.62
C ASN A 33 -12.28 0.47 -2.41
N GLY A 34 -11.47 -0.29 -1.67
CA GLY A 34 -10.05 0.03 -1.42
C GLY A 34 -9.10 -1.09 -1.82
N TYR A 35 -8.30 -0.89 -2.87
CA TYR A 35 -7.41 -1.92 -3.43
C TYR A 35 -5.94 -1.67 -3.05
N GLY A 36 -5.21 -2.71 -2.66
CA GLY A 36 -3.75 -2.60 -2.51
C GLY A 36 -3.01 -2.26 -3.81
N SER A 37 -3.64 -2.56 -4.95
CA SER A 37 -3.18 -2.33 -6.33
C SER A 37 -1.95 -3.13 -6.75
N HIS A 38 -0.85 -2.98 -5.99
CA HIS A 38 0.39 -3.72 -6.18
C HIS A 38 0.23 -5.18 -5.78
N ALA A 39 1.01 -6.04 -6.42
CA ALA A 39 1.29 -7.36 -5.88
C ALA A 39 2.28 -7.24 -4.71
N TYR A 40 2.09 -8.03 -3.69
CA TYR A 40 3.00 -8.26 -2.57
C TYR A 40 3.44 -9.72 -2.61
N LYS A 41 4.55 -10.03 -1.95
CA LYS A 41 4.95 -11.42 -1.70
C LYS A 41 4.50 -11.79 -0.30
N MET A 42 3.95 -12.98 -0.10
CA MET A 42 3.61 -13.51 1.23
C MET A 42 4.25 -14.88 1.41
N ALA A 43 4.60 -15.21 2.64
CA ALA A 43 5.15 -16.51 3.00
C ALA A 43 4.33 -17.14 4.13
N ASN A 44 4.04 -18.44 4.00
CA ASN A 44 3.38 -19.21 5.07
C ASN A 44 4.40 -19.76 6.08
N ALA A 45 3.93 -20.47 7.10
CA ALA A 45 4.79 -21.05 8.15
C ALA A 45 5.76 -22.13 7.63
N ASN A 46 5.46 -22.77 6.51
CA ASN A 46 6.34 -23.76 5.86
C ASN A 46 7.40 -23.09 4.96
N GLY A 47 7.31 -21.77 4.75
CA GLY A 47 8.19 -21.02 3.86
C GLY A 47 7.71 -20.96 2.41
N ASP A 48 6.53 -21.51 2.09
CA ASP A 48 5.96 -21.42 0.73
C ASP A 48 5.60 -19.97 0.41
N GLN A 49 5.99 -19.52 -0.79
CA GLN A 49 5.86 -18.14 -1.21
C GLN A 49 4.75 -17.95 -2.24
N PHE A 50 4.00 -16.88 -2.10
CA PHE A 50 2.88 -16.53 -2.98
C PHE A 50 2.89 -15.05 -3.31
N TYR A 51 2.41 -14.67 -4.50
CA TYR A 51 2.11 -13.28 -4.81
C TYR A 51 0.64 -12.96 -4.50
N VAL A 52 0.41 -11.85 -3.82
CA VAL A 52 -0.90 -11.46 -3.29
C VAL A 52 -1.24 -10.01 -3.61
N LYS A 53 -2.45 -9.74 -4.10
CA LYS A 53 -3.02 -8.38 -4.13
C LYS A 53 -4.01 -8.21 -2.98
N PHE A 54 -3.98 -7.08 -2.26
CA PHE A 54 -4.91 -6.77 -1.16
C PHE A 54 -6.32 -6.42 -1.69
N HIS A 55 -6.99 -7.51 -2.02
CA HIS A 55 -8.35 -7.86 -2.41
C HIS A 55 -8.13 -9.33 -2.76
N PHE A 56 -8.09 -10.18 -1.72
CA PHE A 56 -7.14 -11.30 -1.63
C PHE A 56 -7.19 -12.26 -2.83
N HIS A 57 -6.29 -12.02 -3.78
CA HIS A 57 -5.99 -12.91 -4.90
C HIS A 57 -4.64 -13.54 -4.64
N ILE A 58 -4.51 -14.82 -4.98
CA ILE A 58 -3.26 -15.56 -4.87
C ILE A 58 -2.83 -15.98 -6.26
N MET A 59 -1.57 -15.71 -6.58
CA MET A 59 -0.89 -16.26 -7.75
C MET A 59 0.39 -16.94 -7.26
N THR A 60 0.58 -18.20 -7.63
CA THR A 60 1.82 -18.94 -7.37
C THR A 60 2.94 -18.40 -8.26
N PHE A 61 4.20 -18.70 -7.90
CA PHE A 61 5.36 -18.27 -8.69
C PHE A 61 5.35 -18.91 -10.08
N GLU A 62 4.97 -20.19 -10.17
CA GLU A 62 4.87 -20.89 -11.47
C GLU A 62 3.78 -20.32 -12.38
N GLU A 63 2.64 -19.90 -11.82
CA GLU A 63 1.59 -19.21 -12.57
C GLU A 63 2.07 -17.84 -13.04
N ALA A 64 2.79 -17.10 -12.20
CA ALA A 64 3.35 -15.79 -12.54
C ALA A 64 4.33 -15.86 -13.72
N GLU A 65 5.12 -16.93 -13.83
CA GLU A 65 6.03 -17.15 -14.96
C GLU A 65 5.29 -17.44 -16.28
N LYS A 66 4.13 -18.10 -16.20
CA LYS A 66 3.33 -18.51 -17.35
C LYS A 66 2.29 -17.46 -17.76
N TRP A 67 2.08 -16.44 -16.94
CA TRP A 67 1.05 -15.42 -17.17
C TRP A 67 1.39 -14.55 -18.39
N PRO A 68 0.46 -14.31 -19.33
CA PRO A 68 0.73 -13.59 -20.58
C PRO A 68 1.09 -12.10 -20.40
N MET A 69 0.82 -11.52 -19.23
CA MET A 69 1.17 -10.14 -18.90
C MET A 69 2.12 -10.11 -17.72
N ASN A 70 2.87 -9.02 -17.56
CA ASN A 70 3.67 -8.83 -16.35
C ASN A 70 2.75 -8.73 -15.13
N PRO A 71 2.78 -9.68 -14.17
CA PRO A 71 1.93 -9.64 -12.98
C PRO A 71 2.27 -8.48 -12.03
N PHE A 72 3.46 -7.89 -12.20
CA PHE A 72 3.98 -6.74 -11.44
C PHE A 72 3.79 -5.40 -12.14
N ASP A 73 3.08 -5.38 -13.28
CA ASP A 73 2.67 -4.13 -13.93
C ASP A 73 1.44 -3.57 -13.20
N LEU A 74 1.63 -2.44 -12.53
CA LEU A 74 0.58 -1.74 -11.77
C LEU A 74 -0.62 -1.33 -12.64
N THR A 75 -0.42 -1.17 -13.95
CA THR A 75 -1.50 -0.83 -14.89
C THR A 75 -2.38 -2.03 -15.26
N LYS A 76 -2.13 -3.23 -14.70
CA LYS A 76 -2.86 -4.47 -15.01
C LYS A 76 -3.63 -5.02 -13.81
N VAL A 77 -4.75 -5.65 -14.11
CA VAL A 77 -5.60 -6.37 -13.15
C VAL A 77 -5.46 -7.87 -13.34
N TRP A 78 -5.68 -8.64 -12.28
CA TRP A 78 -5.82 -10.09 -12.36
C TRP A 78 -7.31 -10.42 -12.53
N PRO A 79 -7.72 -11.10 -13.62
CA PRO A 79 -9.13 -11.39 -13.86
C PRO A 79 -9.72 -12.27 -12.76
N HIS A 80 -10.90 -11.90 -12.24
CA HIS A 80 -11.56 -12.65 -11.17
C HIS A 80 -11.99 -14.07 -11.56
N SER A 81 -12.15 -14.35 -12.87
CA SER A 81 -12.47 -15.68 -13.37
C SER A 81 -11.31 -16.66 -13.23
N GLU A 82 -10.08 -16.17 -13.32
CA GLU A 82 -8.85 -16.97 -13.22
C GLU A 82 -8.33 -16.98 -11.79
N PHE A 83 -8.33 -15.81 -11.14
CA PHE A 83 -7.90 -15.63 -9.76
C PHE A 83 -9.09 -15.14 -8.94
N PRO A 84 -9.92 -16.03 -8.37
CA PRO A 84 -11.08 -15.63 -7.58
C PRO A 84 -10.67 -14.93 -6.28
N LEU A 85 -11.58 -14.12 -5.73
CA LEU A 85 -11.40 -13.46 -4.44
C LEU A 85 -11.54 -14.46 -3.31
N ILE A 86 -10.57 -14.46 -2.39
CA ILE A 86 -10.58 -15.29 -1.20
C ILE A 86 -10.97 -14.42 0.02
N PRO A 87 -12.05 -14.75 0.74
CA PRO A 87 -12.41 -14.01 1.95
C PRO A 87 -11.36 -14.20 3.06
N VAL A 88 -10.82 -13.10 3.60
CA VAL A 88 -9.83 -13.13 4.70
C VAL A 88 -10.42 -12.59 6.01
N GLY A 89 -11.13 -11.47 5.94
CA GLY A 89 -11.64 -10.81 7.13
C GLY A 89 -12.41 -9.53 6.82
N LYS A 90 -12.68 -8.74 7.86
CA LYS A 90 -13.49 -7.51 7.77
C LYS A 90 -12.79 -6.36 8.49
N LEU A 91 -12.65 -5.23 7.81
CA LEU A 91 -12.23 -3.96 8.39
C LEU A 91 -13.47 -3.15 8.81
N VAL A 92 -13.49 -2.62 10.03
CA VAL A 92 -14.59 -1.79 10.56
C VAL A 92 -14.02 -0.50 11.16
N LEU A 93 -14.47 0.65 10.66
CA LEU A 93 -14.16 1.96 11.23
C LEU A 93 -15.30 2.37 12.17
N ASN A 94 -15.04 2.41 13.49
CA ASN A 94 -16.07 2.62 14.52
C ASN A 94 -15.73 3.74 15.53
N ARG A 95 -14.67 4.52 15.29
CA ARG A 95 -14.22 5.59 16.19
C ARG A 95 -13.74 6.78 15.38
N ASN A 96 -14.25 7.97 15.69
CA ASN A 96 -13.73 9.22 15.16
C ASN A 96 -12.47 9.66 15.92
N PRO A 97 -11.56 10.42 15.28
CA PRO A 97 -10.42 11.01 15.96
C PRO A 97 -10.89 12.01 17.03
N LYS A 98 -10.16 12.11 18.16
CA LYS A 98 -10.44 13.11 19.20
C LYS A 98 -9.80 14.44 18.84
N ASN A 99 -8.62 14.41 18.23
CA ASN A 99 -7.96 15.59 17.67
C ASN A 99 -7.53 15.31 16.23
N TYR A 100 -8.08 16.07 15.29
CA TYR A 100 -7.82 15.87 13.87
C TYR A 100 -6.33 16.02 13.52
N PHE A 101 -5.69 17.09 14.01
CA PHE A 101 -4.29 17.35 13.68
C PHE A 101 -3.38 16.23 14.20
N ALA A 102 -3.54 15.85 15.47
CA ALA A 102 -2.70 14.84 16.10
C ALA A 102 -2.92 13.41 15.57
N GLU A 103 -4.16 13.05 15.20
CA GLU A 103 -4.51 11.66 14.82
C GLU A 103 -4.68 11.45 13.31
N VAL A 104 -4.90 12.52 12.53
CA VAL A 104 -5.12 12.43 11.08
C VAL A 104 -3.97 13.11 10.33
N GLU A 105 -3.72 14.39 10.58
CA GLU A 105 -2.71 15.16 9.83
C GLU A 105 -1.28 14.64 10.09
N GLN A 106 -1.00 14.25 11.32
CA GLN A 106 0.30 13.70 11.71
C GLN A 106 0.46 12.18 11.46
N ALA A 107 -0.58 11.51 10.95
CA ALA A 107 -0.48 10.11 10.60
C ALA A 107 0.54 9.90 9.45
N ALA A 108 1.30 8.81 9.55
CA ALA A 108 2.34 8.45 8.61
C ALA A 108 2.21 6.99 8.20
N PHE A 109 1.91 6.74 6.92
CA PHE A 109 1.74 5.40 6.37
C PHE A 109 2.86 5.12 5.38
N SER A 110 3.57 4.00 5.50
CA SER A 110 4.60 3.60 4.54
C SER A 110 4.36 2.16 4.08
N PRO A 111 4.42 1.87 2.76
CA PRO A 111 4.39 0.50 2.27
C PRO A 111 5.56 -0.35 2.77
N SER A 112 6.67 0.26 3.19
CA SER A 112 7.82 -0.46 3.77
C SER A 112 7.59 -0.95 5.20
N HIS A 113 6.53 -0.48 5.88
CA HIS A 113 6.16 -0.96 7.22
C HIS A 113 5.37 -2.26 7.10
N VAL A 114 6.08 -3.37 6.95
CA VAL A 114 5.52 -4.73 6.87
C VAL A 114 5.89 -5.57 8.10
N ILE A 115 5.17 -6.68 8.26
CA ILE A 115 5.43 -7.70 9.31
C ILE A 115 5.90 -9.00 8.66
N PRO A 116 6.61 -9.88 9.39
CA PRO A 116 6.98 -11.20 8.88
C PRO A 116 5.76 -11.94 8.30
N GLY A 117 5.94 -12.51 7.10
CA GLY A 117 4.87 -13.13 6.31
C GLY A 117 4.33 -12.25 5.19
N ILE A 118 4.63 -10.94 5.18
CA ILE A 118 4.34 -10.01 4.08
C ILE A 118 5.64 -9.35 3.64
N ASP A 119 5.89 -9.33 2.35
CA ASP A 119 7.11 -8.83 1.71
C ASP A 119 6.76 -8.21 0.35
N PHE A 120 7.75 -7.64 -0.32
CA PHE A 120 7.58 -6.84 -1.53
C PHE A 120 7.69 -7.70 -2.79
N SER A 121 6.87 -7.39 -3.79
CA SER A 121 7.05 -7.91 -5.15
C SER A 121 8.02 -7.02 -5.94
N PRO A 122 8.53 -7.47 -7.10
CA PRO A 122 9.40 -6.66 -7.96
C PRO A 122 8.65 -5.57 -8.77
N ASP A 123 7.41 -5.21 -8.40
CA ASP A 123 6.70 -4.07 -8.97
C ASP A 123 7.51 -2.77 -8.78
N LYS A 124 7.95 -2.17 -9.90
CA LYS A 124 8.82 -0.99 -9.91
C LYS A 124 8.21 0.21 -9.18
N MET A 125 6.89 0.39 -9.27
CA MET A 125 6.20 1.48 -8.59
C MET A 125 6.16 1.21 -7.09
N LEU A 126 5.92 -0.03 -6.66
CA LEU A 126 5.99 -0.40 -5.26
C LEU A 126 7.40 -0.15 -4.71
N GLN A 127 8.44 -0.58 -5.43
CA GLN A 127 9.84 -0.40 -5.03
C GLN A 127 10.20 1.07 -4.78
N GLY A 128 9.76 1.99 -5.64
CA GLY A 128 9.95 3.43 -5.42
C GLY A 128 9.24 3.94 -4.15
N ARG A 129 8.04 3.41 -3.87
CA ARG A 129 7.26 3.78 -2.68
C ARG A 129 7.84 3.27 -1.36
N LEU A 130 8.67 2.21 -1.38
CA LEU A 130 9.35 1.73 -0.17
C LEU A 130 10.30 2.80 0.41
N PHE A 131 10.90 3.59 -0.47
CA PHE A 131 11.80 4.69 -0.12
C PHE A 131 11.07 6.02 0.09
N SER A 132 10.15 6.38 -0.82
CA SER A 132 9.62 7.75 -0.86
C SER A 132 8.78 8.15 0.36
N TYR A 133 8.06 7.21 0.97
CA TYR A 133 7.19 7.51 2.11
C TYR A 133 7.99 7.84 3.37
N PRO A 134 8.96 7.00 3.83
CA PRO A 134 9.82 7.37 4.94
C PRO A 134 10.59 8.67 4.69
N ASP A 135 11.13 8.85 3.49
CA ASP A 135 11.87 10.07 3.10
C ASP A 135 11.02 11.34 3.27
N THR A 136 9.79 11.34 2.75
CA THR A 136 8.89 12.49 2.92
C THR A 136 8.44 12.67 4.37
N HIS A 137 8.32 11.60 5.16
CA HIS A 137 7.96 11.72 6.58
C HIS A 137 9.06 12.39 7.40
N PHE A 138 10.33 12.09 7.13
CA PHE A 138 11.46 12.76 7.78
C PHE A 138 11.42 14.27 7.55
N HIS A 139 11.06 14.70 6.34
CA HIS A 139 10.90 16.11 6.04
C HIS A 139 9.63 16.72 6.65
N ARG A 140 8.47 16.08 6.47
CA ARG A 140 7.14 16.61 6.85
C ARG A 140 6.90 16.63 8.35
N LEU A 141 7.33 15.58 9.06
CA LEU A 141 7.03 15.35 10.47
C LEU A 141 8.27 15.36 11.37
N GLY A 142 9.45 15.23 10.78
CA GLY A 142 10.73 15.21 11.49
C GLY A 142 11.35 13.81 11.62
N PRO A 143 12.60 13.73 12.08
CA PRO A 143 13.37 12.49 12.13
C PRO A 143 12.74 11.41 13.03
N ASN A 144 12.11 11.84 14.13
CA ASN A 144 11.49 10.94 15.13
C ASN A 144 9.97 10.82 14.99
N PHE A 145 9.42 10.98 13.77
CA PHE A 145 7.96 10.95 13.53
C PHE A 145 7.26 9.66 14.01
N MET A 146 8.00 8.55 14.14
CA MET A 146 7.48 7.28 14.65
C MET A 146 7.14 7.33 16.15
N GLN A 147 7.67 8.31 16.90
CA GLN A 147 7.36 8.51 18.32
C GLN A 147 6.05 9.28 18.54
N ILE A 148 5.49 9.90 17.47
CA ILE A 148 4.16 10.53 17.55
C ILE A 148 3.12 9.45 17.89
N PRO A 149 2.20 9.68 18.86
CA PRO A 149 1.34 8.62 19.39
C PRO A 149 0.54 7.81 18.36
N VAL A 150 0.09 8.42 17.26
CA VAL A 150 -0.66 7.72 16.20
C VAL A 150 0.22 6.80 15.34
N ASN A 151 1.52 7.08 15.27
CA ASN A 151 2.50 6.32 14.47
C ASN A 151 3.26 5.29 15.31
N CYS A 152 3.18 5.38 16.64
CA CYS A 152 3.90 4.49 17.55
C CYS A 152 3.43 3.03 17.40
N PRO A 153 4.35 2.06 17.31
CA PRO A 153 4.03 0.64 17.26
C PRO A 153 3.60 0.11 18.65
N TYR A 154 2.53 0.67 19.21
CA TYR A 154 2.10 0.48 20.60
C TYR A 154 1.77 -0.97 21.00
N ARG A 155 1.60 -1.89 20.04
CA ARG A 155 1.36 -3.32 20.27
C ARG A 155 2.62 -4.18 20.23
N SER A 156 3.79 -3.60 19.99
CA SER A 156 5.08 -4.28 20.02
C SER A 156 6.09 -3.47 20.82
N ARG A 157 7.28 -4.03 21.04
CA ARG A 157 8.39 -3.32 21.67
C ARG A 157 9.46 -3.02 20.61
N PRO A 158 9.76 -1.74 20.33
CA PRO A 158 10.87 -1.39 19.46
C PRO A 158 12.19 -1.87 20.07
N HIS A 159 12.96 -2.64 19.31
CA HIS A 159 14.31 -3.08 19.68
C HIS A 159 15.25 -2.77 18.51
N ASN A 160 15.96 -1.65 18.59
CA ASN A 160 16.87 -1.19 17.55
C ASN A 160 18.05 -0.39 18.14
N VAL A 161 18.95 0.02 17.25
CA VAL A 161 20.16 0.80 17.57
C VAL A 161 20.03 2.28 17.24
N GLN A 162 18.84 2.77 16.88
CA GLN A 162 18.60 4.18 16.55
C GLN A 162 18.54 5.01 17.83
N ARG A 163 19.18 6.18 17.84
CA ARG A 163 19.30 7.07 19.01
C ARG A 163 19.22 8.54 18.56
N ASP A 164 18.97 9.42 19.51
CA ASP A 164 18.98 10.88 19.37
C ASP A 164 17.98 11.41 18.32
N GLY A 165 18.33 12.49 17.61
CA GLY A 165 17.46 13.16 16.65
C GLY A 165 16.60 14.28 17.26
N LEU A 166 16.17 15.22 16.41
CA LEU A 166 15.28 16.31 16.85
C LEU A 166 13.96 15.73 17.36
N ALA A 167 13.48 16.26 18.49
CA ALA A 167 12.23 15.84 19.11
C ALA A 167 12.24 14.33 19.48
N CYS A 168 13.32 13.89 20.13
CA CYS A 168 13.39 12.59 20.79
C CYS A 168 12.63 12.65 22.13
N PHE A 169 11.59 11.84 22.29
CA PHE A 169 10.65 11.87 23.42
C PHE A 169 10.61 10.57 24.24
N ASP A 170 11.26 9.50 23.77
CA ASP A 170 11.22 8.15 24.36
C ASP A 170 12.47 7.76 25.17
#